data_AF-A0A1Q6YQG7-F1
#
_entry.id   AF-A0A1Q6YQG7-F1
#
_cell.length_a   1.000
_cell.length_b   1.000
_cell.length_c   1.000
_cell.angle_alpha   90.00
_cell.angle_beta   90.00
_cell.angle_gamma   90.00
#
_symmetry.space_group_name_H-M   'P 1'
#
loop_
_entity.id
_entity.type
_entity.pdbx_description
1 polymer ?
#
loop_
_entity_poly.entity_id
_entity_poly.type
_entity_poly.pdbx_seq_one_letter_code
_entity_poly.pdbx_strand_id
1 'polypeptide(L)'
;MALETMKNNRYRMVRPLGSGSTGEVYLVEDTLRNRQEVVLKLLHAYAHPLTHDAQSASRAFLFEAGAISQLTHPNILPLLDYGTETVDGEVVPFIVTPYCSEGSLATWLEKRSNDDVLTLEDAARLVRQVAAALQYAHDQGIVHRDVKSANVFIRSTLNGPPAMLVADFSFAQPIPEARVSGLDIRGTPEYMAPEQWEGQVVPASDQYALGVLVYQLLTGRLPFQGGIEQLRDAHLKSWPTPPSTINPTLSPEIDAVVGRALAKKPGERYPTVTAFADAFTRAIQPVPVPVASPPPPEGMNVGNVTGTPPPPPPTRRLSPGMIILISVLALLVVLGGMGLIANAFSNRSAQSSANATATANTNVTGTANAHATGTAQSNSNANGTATANKNATATANTHATGTAQAHGNVNATATANARATANANATATVLPAAQLSGNWVNADQNITQGITKMDITNNGTNITVHPFSKCSPTDCDWGTKSNKYTGSPFNILFVVNGSTESLAISPQGTQLTVVDTSSTNGTHTYLLDKG
;
A
#
# COMPACT_ATOMS: atom_id res chain seq x y z
N MET A 1 -35.28 -1.81 -27.65
CA MET A 1 -36.18 -2.98 -27.89
C MET A 1 -35.97 -3.96 -26.75
N ALA A 2 -36.98 -4.64 -26.22
CA ALA A 2 -36.72 -5.69 -25.24
C ALA A 2 -35.91 -6.80 -25.93
N LEU A 3 -34.66 -7.02 -25.51
CA LEU A 3 -33.83 -8.11 -25.99
C LEU A 3 -34.57 -9.43 -25.68
N GLU A 4 -35.30 -10.03 -26.62
CA GLU A 4 -35.97 -11.32 -26.33
C GLU A 4 -34.96 -12.46 -26.20
N THR A 5 -33.83 -12.33 -26.90
CA THR A 5 -32.78 -13.33 -26.99
C THR A 5 -31.39 -12.70 -27.17
N MET A 6 -30.37 -13.35 -26.62
CA MET A 6 -28.96 -12.92 -26.65
C MET A 6 -28.04 -14.04 -27.14
N LYS A 7 -26.87 -13.69 -27.69
CA LYS A 7 -25.82 -14.62 -28.17
C LYS A 7 -26.38 -15.67 -29.12
N ASN A 8 -26.80 -15.23 -30.32
CA ASN A 8 -27.37 -16.09 -31.36
C ASN A 8 -28.52 -17.00 -30.86
N ASN A 9 -29.48 -16.43 -30.13
CA ASN A 9 -30.65 -17.13 -29.58
C ASN A 9 -30.35 -18.20 -28.52
N ARG A 10 -29.15 -18.20 -27.94
CA ARG A 10 -28.79 -19.12 -26.86
C ARG A 10 -29.46 -18.75 -25.54
N TYR A 11 -29.39 -17.48 -25.16
CA TYR A 11 -29.93 -17.02 -23.89
C TYR A 11 -31.28 -16.36 -24.14
N ARG A 12 -32.35 -17.05 -23.75
CA ARG A 12 -33.71 -16.52 -23.84
C ARG A 12 -34.08 -15.81 -22.56
N MET A 13 -34.51 -14.55 -22.64
CA MET A 13 -34.86 -13.79 -21.44
C MET A 13 -36.13 -14.35 -20.79
N VAL A 14 -36.06 -14.55 -19.47
CA VAL A 14 -37.22 -14.94 -18.65
C VAL A 14 -37.80 -13.69 -17.99
N ARG A 15 -36.99 -12.98 -17.20
CA ARG A 15 -37.39 -11.75 -16.49
C ARG A 15 -36.17 -10.96 -16.00
N PRO A 16 -36.29 -9.64 -15.81
CA PRO A 16 -35.28 -8.86 -15.09
C PRO A 16 -35.17 -9.32 -13.63
N LEU A 17 -33.94 -9.34 -13.11
CA LEU A 17 -33.63 -9.57 -11.70
C LEU A 17 -33.27 -8.26 -10.98
N GLY A 18 -32.69 -7.30 -11.69
CA GLY A 18 -32.38 -5.99 -11.15
C GLY A 18 -31.53 -5.14 -12.08
N SER A 19 -31.35 -3.88 -11.71
CA SER A 19 -30.50 -2.90 -12.39
C SER A 19 -29.66 -2.15 -11.36
N GLY A 20 -28.38 -1.96 -11.61
CA GLY A 20 -27.46 -1.27 -10.72
C GLY A 20 -26.39 -0.48 -11.45
N SER A 21 -25.45 0.10 -10.70
CA SER A 21 -24.35 0.93 -11.23
C SER A 21 -23.48 0.20 -12.27
N THR A 22 -23.33 -1.11 -12.15
CA THR A 22 -22.55 -1.93 -13.09
C THR A 22 -23.34 -2.34 -14.33
N GLY A 23 -24.67 -2.23 -14.33
CA GLY A 23 -25.55 -2.58 -15.45
C GLY A 23 -26.78 -3.40 -15.05
N GLU A 24 -27.31 -4.18 -15.97
CA GLU A 24 -28.61 -4.86 -15.86
C GLU A 24 -28.44 -6.37 -15.70
N VAL A 25 -29.27 -6.98 -14.87
CA VAL A 25 -29.20 -8.40 -14.52
C VAL A 25 -30.53 -9.07 -14.86
N TYR A 26 -30.46 -10.18 -15.58
CA TYR A 26 -31.61 -10.93 -16.04
C TYR A 26 -31.50 -12.40 -15.70
N LEU A 27 -32.65 -13.00 -15.41
CA LEU A 27 -32.82 -14.44 -15.42
C LEU A 27 -33.07 -14.85 -16.87
N VAL A 28 -32.29 -15.82 -17.35
CA VAL A 28 -32.38 -16.32 -18.73
C VAL A 28 -32.37 -17.84 -18.73
N GLU A 29 -32.94 -18.44 -19.76
CA GLU A 29 -32.81 -19.88 -20.02
C GLU A 29 -31.69 -20.10 -21.04
N ASP A 30 -30.72 -20.96 -20.71
CA ASP A 30 -29.72 -21.46 -21.66
C ASP A 30 -30.33 -22.56 -22.53
N THR A 31 -30.72 -22.21 -23.75
CA THR A 31 -31.42 -23.11 -24.67
C THR A 31 -30.59 -24.31 -25.11
N LEU A 32 -29.25 -24.24 -24.95
CA LEU A 32 -28.33 -25.33 -25.27
C LEU A 32 -28.03 -26.25 -24.08
N ARG A 33 -28.37 -25.85 -22.85
CA ARG A 33 -28.18 -26.62 -21.61
C ARG A 33 -29.50 -27.00 -20.98
N ASN A 34 -30.34 -27.73 -21.72
CA ASN A 34 -31.65 -28.22 -21.26
C ASN A 34 -32.56 -27.12 -20.68
N ARG A 35 -32.48 -25.88 -21.19
CA ARG A 35 -33.23 -24.72 -20.66
C ARG A 35 -32.96 -24.45 -19.19
N GLN A 36 -31.75 -24.73 -18.72
CA GLN A 36 -31.34 -24.37 -17.37
C GLN A 36 -31.42 -22.86 -17.17
N GLU A 37 -31.99 -22.45 -16.04
CA GLU A 37 -32.00 -21.05 -15.62
C GLU A 37 -30.61 -20.60 -15.18
N VAL A 38 -30.14 -19.51 -15.77
CA VAL A 38 -28.86 -18.87 -15.49
C VAL A 38 -29.05 -17.35 -15.37
N VAL A 39 -28.06 -16.68 -14.79
CA VAL A 39 -28.07 -15.22 -14.65
C VAL A 39 -27.19 -14.64 -15.74
N LEU A 40 -27.73 -13.69 -16.51
CA LEU A 40 -26.99 -12.90 -17.49
C LEU A 40 -26.92 -11.45 -16.99
N LYS A 41 -25.71 -10.92 -16.88
CA LYS A 41 -25.46 -9.53 -16.50
C LYS A 41 -24.83 -8.78 -17.65
N LEU A 42 -25.51 -7.72 -18.11
CA LEU A 42 -25.02 -6.76 -19.11
C LEU A 42 -24.27 -5.64 -18.40
N LEU A 43 -23.04 -5.36 -18.83
CA LEU A 43 -22.14 -4.44 -18.16
C LEU A 43 -22.05 -3.09 -18.89
N HIS A 44 -23.14 -2.31 -18.86
CA HIS A 44 -23.25 -1.02 -19.54
C HIS A 44 -22.18 0.01 -19.12
N ALA A 45 -21.60 -0.11 -17.92
CA ALA A 45 -20.51 0.76 -17.49
C ALA A 45 -19.23 0.62 -18.35
N TYR A 46 -19.15 -0.40 -19.20
CA TYR A 46 -18.09 -0.57 -20.21
C TYR A 46 -18.49 -0.08 -21.60
N ALA A 47 -19.77 0.25 -21.83
CA ALA A 47 -20.32 0.72 -23.09
C ALA A 47 -20.15 2.24 -23.32
N HIS A 48 -19.92 3.01 -22.24
CA HIS A 48 -19.57 4.44 -22.31
C HIS A 48 -18.13 4.69 -21.82
N PRO A 49 -17.11 4.38 -22.63
CA PRO A 49 -15.77 4.87 -22.38
C PRO A 49 -15.76 6.41 -22.40
N LEU A 50 -15.43 7.02 -21.27
CA LEU A 50 -15.01 8.42 -21.22
C LEU A 50 -13.68 8.66 -21.96
N THR A 51 -13.04 7.58 -22.45
CA THR A 51 -11.84 7.56 -23.27
C THR A 51 -12.13 6.85 -24.59
N HIS A 52 -11.85 7.51 -25.71
CA HIS A 52 -12.20 7.20 -27.11
C HIS A 52 -12.01 5.77 -27.71
N ASP A 53 -12.04 4.67 -26.96
CA ASP A 53 -11.98 3.32 -27.53
C ASP A 53 -12.76 2.25 -26.74
N ALA A 54 -14.04 2.06 -27.10
CA ALA A 54 -14.90 0.97 -26.59
C ALA A 54 -14.34 -0.42 -26.90
N GLN A 55 -13.51 -0.56 -27.93
CA GLN A 55 -12.85 -1.83 -28.24
C GLN A 55 -11.74 -2.13 -27.24
N SER A 56 -10.97 -1.12 -26.81
CA SER A 56 -9.95 -1.29 -25.76
C SER A 56 -10.56 -1.68 -24.42
N ALA A 57 -11.67 -1.06 -24.02
CA ALA A 57 -12.41 -1.42 -22.81
C ALA A 57 -12.96 -2.87 -22.87
N SER A 58 -13.53 -3.25 -24.02
CA SER A 58 -14.03 -4.61 -24.25
C SER A 58 -12.92 -5.66 -24.22
N ARG A 59 -11.74 -5.37 -24.78
CA ARG A 59 -10.58 -6.27 -24.73
C ARG A 59 -10.04 -6.45 -23.31
N ALA A 60 -9.94 -5.37 -22.54
CA ALA A 60 -9.54 -5.44 -21.13
C ALA A 60 -10.52 -6.30 -20.33
N PHE A 61 -11.83 -6.09 -20.52
CA PHE A 61 -12.86 -6.94 -19.91
C PHE A 61 -12.68 -8.42 -20.28
N LEU A 62 -12.52 -8.75 -21.56
CA LEU A 62 -12.38 -10.15 -21.99
C LEU A 62 -11.13 -10.82 -21.40
N PHE A 63 -10.04 -10.07 -21.26
CA PHE A 63 -8.82 -10.55 -20.61
C PHE A 63 -9.05 -10.88 -19.14
N GLU A 64 -9.70 -9.98 -18.40
CA GLU A 64 -9.99 -10.16 -16.98
C GLU A 64 -11.06 -11.22 -16.73
N ALA A 65 -12.11 -11.26 -17.54
CA ALA A 65 -13.10 -12.32 -17.53
C ALA A 65 -12.47 -13.68 -17.81
N GLY A 66 -11.49 -13.74 -18.73
CA GLY A 66 -10.67 -14.92 -18.96
C GLY A 66 -9.88 -15.34 -17.72
N ALA A 67 -9.25 -14.40 -17.01
CA ALA A 67 -8.52 -14.70 -15.77
C ALA A 67 -9.45 -15.20 -14.65
N ILE A 68 -10.60 -14.53 -14.45
CA ILE A 68 -11.60 -14.90 -13.44
C ILE A 68 -12.26 -16.24 -13.78
N SER A 69 -12.50 -16.54 -15.06
CA SER A 69 -13.10 -17.81 -15.49
C SER A 69 -12.26 -19.05 -15.15
N GLN A 70 -10.95 -18.87 -14.93
CA GLN A 70 -10.04 -19.94 -14.55
C GLN A 70 -10.10 -20.27 -13.05
N LEU A 71 -10.69 -19.39 -12.22
CA LEU A 71 -10.83 -19.62 -10.79
C LEU A 71 -11.79 -20.78 -10.54
N THR A 72 -11.25 -21.88 -10.00
CA THR A 72 -12.01 -23.08 -9.66
C THR A 72 -11.94 -23.34 -8.16
N HIS A 73 -12.97 -22.92 -7.43
CA HIS A 73 -13.03 -23.07 -5.98
C HIS A 73 -14.49 -23.30 -5.52
N PRO A 74 -14.74 -24.18 -4.52
CA PRO A 74 -16.10 -24.49 -4.05
C PRO A 74 -16.88 -23.27 -3.52
N ASN A 75 -16.18 -22.22 -3.10
CA ASN A 75 -16.76 -20.98 -2.58
C ASN A 75 -16.64 -19.78 -3.53
N ILE A 76 -16.32 -20.00 -4.81
CA ILE A 76 -16.38 -18.97 -5.85
C ILE A 76 -17.54 -19.32 -6.80
N LEU A 77 -18.39 -18.34 -7.11
CA LEU A 77 -19.44 -18.51 -8.10
C LEU A 77 -18.80 -18.63 -9.49
N PRO A 78 -18.93 -19.76 -10.20
CA PRO A 78 -18.24 -19.96 -11.46
C PRO A 78 -18.83 -19.08 -12.56
N LEU A 79 -17.98 -18.66 -13.48
CA LEU A 79 -18.37 -17.98 -14.72
C LEU A 79 -18.70 -19.05 -15.78
N LEU A 80 -19.97 -19.18 -16.15
CA LEU A 80 -20.43 -20.18 -17.13
C LEU A 80 -20.17 -19.76 -18.58
N ASP A 81 -20.18 -18.45 -18.82
CA ASP A 81 -19.94 -17.84 -20.13
C ASP A 81 -19.62 -16.35 -19.95
N TYR A 82 -18.95 -15.76 -20.93
CA TYR A 82 -18.70 -14.33 -21.00
C TYR A 82 -18.48 -13.93 -22.46
N GLY A 83 -18.62 -12.65 -22.76
CA GLY A 83 -18.44 -12.16 -24.12
C GLY A 83 -18.88 -10.71 -24.28
N THR A 84 -19.15 -10.34 -25.51
CA THR A 84 -19.69 -9.04 -25.90
C THR A 84 -20.89 -9.24 -26.81
N GLU A 85 -21.92 -8.43 -26.66
CA GLU A 85 -23.08 -8.37 -27.55
C GLU A 85 -23.24 -6.94 -28.09
N THR A 86 -23.83 -6.77 -29.27
CA THR A 86 -24.27 -5.46 -29.73
C THR A 86 -25.70 -5.19 -29.27
N VAL A 87 -25.89 -4.23 -28.37
CA VAL A 87 -27.20 -3.78 -27.86
C VAL A 87 -27.38 -2.32 -28.25
N ASP A 88 -28.49 -2.00 -28.93
CA ASP A 88 -28.81 -0.64 -29.41
C ASP A 88 -27.66 0.06 -30.17
N GLY A 89 -26.83 -0.72 -30.88
CA GLY A 89 -25.68 -0.23 -31.66
C GLY A 89 -24.36 -0.12 -30.89
N GLU A 90 -24.37 -0.39 -29.58
CA GLU A 90 -23.18 -0.37 -28.72
C GLU A 90 -22.69 -1.79 -28.39
N VAL A 91 -21.37 -1.98 -28.31
CA VAL A 91 -20.78 -3.26 -27.89
C VAL A 91 -20.77 -3.28 -26.36
N VAL A 92 -21.60 -4.15 -25.78
CA VAL A 92 -21.79 -4.28 -24.34
C VAL A 92 -21.22 -5.64 -23.88
N PRO A 93 -20.29 -5.64 -22.90
CA PRO A 93 -19.83 -6.88 -22.30
C PRO A 93 -20.93 -7.57 -21.50
N PHE A 94 -20.93 -8.90 -21.49
CA PHE A 94 -21.82 -9.70 -20.66
C PHE A 94 -21.06 -10.81 -19.94
N ILE A 95 -21.61 -11.21 -18.79
CA ILE A 95 -21.22 -12.41 -18.05
C ILE A 95 -22.44 -13.29 -17.77
N VAL A 96 -22.22 -14.59 -17.69
CA VAL A 96 -23.25 -15.57 -17.35
C VAL A 96 -22.80 -16.42 -16.18
N THR A 97 -23.61 -16.50 -15.13
CA THR A 97 -23.33 -17.28 -13.91
C THR A 97 -24.50 -18.20 -13.57
N PRO A 98 -24.33 -19.22 -12.71
CA PRO A 98 -25.44 -20.02 -12.23
C PRO A 98 -26.45 -19.14 -11.49
N TYR A 99 -27.74 -19.45 -11.64
CA TYR A 99 -28.77 -18.84 -10.81
C TYR A 99 -28.72 -19.40 -9.39
N CYS A 100 -28.67 -18.51 -8.38
CA CYS A 100 -28.74 -18.84 -6.96
C CYS A 100 -30.10 -18.40 -6.43
N SER A 101 -31.04 -19.34 -6.31
CA SER A 101 -32.44 -19.09 -5.92
C SER A 101 -32.60 -18.54 -4.50
N GLU A 102 -31.68 -18.87 -3.61
CA GLU A 102 -31.68 -18.49 -2.19
C GLU A 102 -31.27 -17.02 -1.98
N GLY A 103 -30.70 -16.39 -3.01
CA GLY A 103 -30.29 -14.99 -2.97
C GLY A 103 -28.91 -14.76 -2.34
N SER A 104 -28.63 -13.50 -2.07
CA SER A 104 -27.37 -13.04 -1.48
C SER A 104 -27.49 -12.88 0.03
N LEU A 105 -26.34 -12.82 0.70
CA LEU A 105 -26.24 -12.53 2.12
C LEU A 105 -26.86 -11.17 2.47
N ALA A 106 -26.83 -10.18 1.55
CA ALA A 106 -27.55 -8.93 1.73
C ALA A 106 -29.06 -9.15 1.82
N THR A 107 -29.65 -9.88 0.86
CA THR A 107 -31.09 -10.18 0.89
C THR A 107 -31.51 -11.03 2.09
N TRP A 108 -30.60 -11.89 2.58
CA TRP A 108 -30.81 -12.65 3.80
C TRP A 108 -30.79 -11.74 5.03
N LEU A 109 -29.80 -10.83 5.14
CA LEU A 109 -29.70 -9.84 6.22
C LEU A 109 -30.91 -8.90 6.27
N GLU A 110 -31.48 -8.52 5.12
CA GLU A 110 -32.68 -7.67 5.04
C GLU A 110 -33.95 -8.40 5.53
N LYS A 111 -34.08 -9.69 5.22
CA LYS A 111 -35.24 -10.51 5.60
C LYS A 111 -35.18 -11.02 7.03
N ARG A 112 -33.99 -11.04 7.61
CA ARG A 112 -33.73 -11.51 8.96
C ARG A 112 -34.56 -10.72 9.97
N SER A 113 -35.42 -11.42 10.72
CA SER A 113 -36.10 -10.86 11.89
C SER A 113 -35.15 -10.90 13.11
N ASN A 114 -35.51 -10.20 14.20
CA ASN A 114 -34.73 -10.28 15.45
C ASN A 114 -34.69 -11.71 16.04
N ASP A 115 -35.60 -12.60 15.62
CA ASP A 115 -35.69 -13.98 16.11
C ASP A 115 -34.75 -14.94 15.36
N ASP A 116 -34.35 -14.60 14.13
CA ASP A 116 -33.33 -15.35 13.38
C ASP A 116 -31.93 -14.92 13.83
N VAL A 117 -31.47 -15.44 14.97
CA VAL A 117 -30.13 -15.13 15.50
C VAL A 117 -29.06 -15.96 14.78
N LEU A 118 -28.26 -15.33 13.93
CA LEU A 118 -27.01 -15.92 13.41
C LEU A 118 -26.11 -16.25 14.59
N THR A 119 -25.83 -17.53 14.81
CA THR A 119 -24.90 -17.94 15.85
C THR A 119 -23.49 -17.47 15.49
N LEU A 120 -22.64 -17.24 16.49
CA LEU A 120 -21.23 -16.91 16.25
C LEU A 120 -20.51 -18.01 15.46
N GLU A 121 -20.90 -19.27 15.70
CA GLU A 121 -20.36 -20.41 14.98
C GLU A 121 -20.73 -20.39 13.48
N ASP A 122 -21.98 -20.05 13.16
CA ASP A 122 -22.41 -19.84 11.77
C ASP A 122 -21.70 -18.66 11.11
N ALA A 123 -21.54 -17.55 11.84
CA ALA A 123 -20.78 -16.40 11.35
C ALA A 123 -19.32 -16.80 11.04
N ALA A 124 -18.66 -17.54 11.92
CA ALA A 124 -17.30 -18.02 11.67
C ALA A 124 -17.22 -19.02 10.50
N ARG A 125 -18.19 -19.93 10.37
CA ARG A 125 -18.30 -20.82 9.21
C ARG A 125 -18.41 -20.03 7.90
N LEU A 126 -19.29 -19.04 7.85
CA LEU A 126 -19.48 -18.17 6.69
C LEU A 126 -18.20 -17.42 6.35
N VAL A 127 -17.60 -16.75 7.34
CA VAL A 127 -16.38 -15.95 7.16
C VAL A 127 -15.22 -16.81 6.67
N ARG A 128 -15.07 -18.03 7.17
CA ARG A 128 -14.05 -18.98 6.69
C ARG A 128 -14.26 -19.37 5.23
N GLN A 129 -15.50 -19.61 4.80
CA GLN A 129 -15.81 -19.94 3.40
C GLN A 129 -15.47 -18.77 2.46
N VAL A 130 -15.85 -17.55 2.84
CA VAL A 130 -15.54 -16.33 2.08
C VAL A 130 -14.02 -16.08 2.04
N ALA A 131 -13.34 -16.19 3.19
CA ALA A 131 -11.90 -16.03 3.27
C ALA A 131 -11.14 -17.07 2.45
N ALA A 132 -11.59 -18.33 2.41
CA ALA A 132 -10.98 -19.37 1.58
C ALA A 132 -11.06 -19.02 0.08
N ALA A 133 -12.22 -18.54 -0.39
CA ALA A 133 -12.38 -18.07 -1.76
C ALA A 133 -11.47 -16.88 -2.10
N LEU A 134 -11.42 -15.88 -1.20
CA LEU A 134 -10.58 -14.69 -1.40
C LEU A 134 -9.10 -15.04 -1.39
N GLN A 135 -8.65 -15.89 -0.45
CA GLN A 135 -7.26 -16.33 -0.39
C GLN A 135 -6.86 -17.09 -1.65
N TYR A 136 -7.71 -18.01 -2.11
CA TYR A 136 -7.47 -18.73 -3.36
C TYR A 136 -7.30 -17.77 -4.54
N ALA A 137 -8.11 -16.72 -4.64
CA ALA A 137 -7.94 -15.71 -5.68
C ALA A 137 -6.64 -14.89 -5.49
N HIS A 138 -6.30 -14.52 -4.26
CA HIS A 138 -5.06 -13.79 -3.94
C HIS A 138 -3.82 -14.59 -4.34
N ASP A 139 -3.83 -15.92 -4.12
CA ASP A 139 -2.74 -16.82 -4.50
C ASP A 139 -2.57 -16.92 -6.03
N GLN A 140 -3.62 -16.60 -6.80
CA GLN A 140 -3.60 -16.47 -8.26
C GLN A 140 -3.33 -15.03 -8.73
N GLY A 141 -2.99 -14.12 -7.82
CA GLY A 141 -2.71 -12.72 -8.13
C GLY A 141 -3.94 -11.86 -8.42
N ILE A 142 -5.15 -12.34 -8.07
CA ILE A 142 -6.41 -11.65 -8.32
C ILE A 142 -6.97 -11.10 -7.00
N VAL A 143 -7.24 -9.79 -6.95
CA VAL A 143 -7.91 -9.11 -5.83
C VAL A 143 -9.37 -8.85 -6.21
N HIS A 144 -10.31 -9.14 -5.30
CA HIS A 144 -11.76 -9.07 -5.55
C HIS A 144 -12.29 -7.63 -5.67
N ARG A 145 -11.79 -6.73 -4.82
CA ARG A 145 -12.04 -5.27 -4.77
C ARG A 145 -13.44 -4.79 -4.38
N ASP A 146 -14.47 -5.62 -4.51
CA ASP A 146 -15.86 -5.28 -4.12
C ASP A 146 -16.47 -6.34 -3.17
N VAL A 147 -15.75 -6.73 -2.12
CA VAL A 147 -16.28 -7.68 -1.12
C VAL A 147 -17.40 -7.00 -0.32
N LYS A 148 -18.61 -7.57 -0.37
CA LYS A 148 -19.79 -7.08 0.35
C LYS A 148 -20.84 -8.18 0.47
N SER A 149 -21.82 -8.00 1.35
CA SER A 149 -22.91 -8.98 1.55
C SER A 149 -23.74 -9.24 0.27
N ALA A 150 -23.86 -8.27 -0.63
CA ALA A 150 -24.57 -8.45 -1.91
C ALA A 150 -23.81 -9.33 -2.91
N ASN A 151 -22.49 -9.50 -2.75
CA ASN A 151 -21.63 -10.30 -3.63
C ASN A 151 -21.30 -11.69 -3.01
N VAL A 152 -21.95 -12.07 -1.92
CA VAL A 152 -21.85 -13.40 -1.31
C VAL A 152 -23.20 -14.08 -1.44
N PHE A 153 -23.30 -15.11 -2.28
CA PHE A 153 -24.52 -15.87 -2.51
C PHE A 153 -24.61 -17.09 -1.61
N ILE A 154 -25.83 -17.41 -1.21
CA ILE A 154 -26.14 -18.58 -0.39
C ILE A 154 -26.55 -19.72 -1.33
N ARG A 155 -26.04 -20.93 -1.08
CA ARG A 155 -26.49 -22.14 -1.75
C ARG A 155 -26.80 -23.22 -0.72
N SER A 156 -28.03 -23.72 -0.72
CA SER A 156 -28.44 -24.81 0.14
C SER A 156 -27.68 -26.08 -0.22
N THR A 157 -27.30 -26.86 0.79
CA THR A 157 -26.72 -28.18 0.59
C THR A 157 -27.70 -29.23 1.12
N LEU A 158 -27.77 -30.39 0.46
CA LEU A 158 -28.75 -31.44 0.79
C LEU A 158 -28.60 -31.98 2.22
N ASN A 159 -27.39 -31.95 2.80
CA ASN A 159 -27.08 -32.56 4.10
C ASN A 159 -26.00 -31.79 4.87
N GLY A 160 -26.04 -30.46 4.89
CA GLY A 160 -25.00 -29.67 5.57
C GLY A 160 -25.33 -28.19 5.70
N PRO A 161 -24.39 -27.40 6.26
CA PRO A 161 -24.53 -25.95 6.26
C PRO A 161 -24.57 -25.42 4.82
N PRO A 162 -25.19 -24.25 4.60
CA PRO A 162 -25.20 -23.62 3.29
C PRO A 162 -23.77 -23.26 2.85
N ALA A 163 -23.53 -23.40 1.55
CA ALA A 163 -22.31 -22.95 0.93
C ALA A 163 -22.39 -21.44 0.63
N MET A 164 -21.30 -20.74 0.88
CA MET A 164 -21.14 -19.33 0.52
C MET A 164 -20.37 -19.23 -0.79
N LEU A 165 -20.93 -18.52 -1.77
CA LEU A 165 -20.36 -18.35 -3.10
C LEU A 165 -20.03 -16.88 -3.31
N VAL A 166 -18.74 -16.56 -3.35
CA VAL A 166 -18.24 -15.23 -3.67
C VAL A 166 -18.39 -14.99 -5.17
N ALA A 167 -19.08 -13.92 -5.54
CA ALA A 167 -19.42 -13.55 -6.91
C ALA A 167 -18.95 -12.12 -7.22
N ASP A 168 -19.06 -11.70 -8.48
CA ASP A 168 -18.79 -10.32 -8.91
C ASP A 168 -17.38 -9.83 -8.53
N PHE A 169 -16.36 -10.66 -8.84
CA PHE A 169 -14.97 -10.19 -8.91
C PHE A 169 -14.93 -8.99 -9.86
N SER A 170 -14.58 -7.82 -9.32
CA SER A 170 -14.65 -6.61 -10.12
C SER A 170 -13.59 -6.69 -11.23
N PHE A 171 -14.05 -6.84 -12.47
CA PHE A 171 -13.26 -6.55 -13.66
C PHE A 171 -12.77 -5.10 -13.50
N ALA A 172 -11.46 -4.86 -13.55
CA ALA A 172 -10.88 -3.54 -13.39
C ALA A 172 -11.40 -2.65 -14.52
N GLN A 173 -12.33 -1.77 -14.20
CA GLN A 173 -12.57 -0.64 -15.07
C GLN A 173 -11.24 0.15 -15.21
N PRO A 174 -10.83 0.58 -16.41
CA PRO A 174 -9.67 1.45 -16.58
C PRO A 174 -9.87 2.74 -15.79
N ILE A 175 -8.94 3.11 -14.90
CA ILE A 175 -8.98 4.35 -14.12
C ILE A 175 -8.88 5.53 -15.11
N PRO A 176 -9.92 6.37 -15.28
CA PRO A 176 -9.78 7.59 -16.03
C PRO A 176 -8.98 8.55 -15.14
N GLU A 177 -7.82 8.97 -15.61
CA GLU A 177 -7.22 10.20 -15.12
C GLU A 177 -8.25 11.32 -15.29
N ALA A 178 -8.47 12.08 -14.20
CA ALA A 178 -9.38 13.23 -14.08
C ALA A 178 -10.89 12.95 -13.95
N ARG A 179 -11.39 13.04 -12.71
CA ARG A 179 -12.65 13.73 -12.35
C ARG A 179 -12.58 14.27 -10.91
N VAL A 180 -11.75 15.31 -10.75
CA VAL A 180 -11.86 16.27 -9.64
C VAL A 180 -13.07 17.16 -9.95
N SER A 181 -14.30 16.70 -9.66
CA SER A 181 -15.58 17.48 -9.62
C SER A 181 -16.88 16.66 -9.78
N GLY A 182 -16.85 15.34 -9.74
CA GLY A 182 -18.06 14.51 -9.80
C GLY A 182 -17.69 13.05 -9.69
N LEU A 183 -17.74 12.54 -8.46
CA LEU A 183 -17.18 11.25 -8.06
C LEU A 183 -17.87 10.08 -8.77
N ASP A 184 -17.15 9.43 -9.69
CA ASP A 184 -17.46 8.06 -10.11
C ASP A 184 -16.79 7.11 -9.11
N ILE A 185 -17.43 6.88 -7.96
CA ILE A 185 -16.89 5.99 -6.91
C ILE A 185 -17.02 4.55 -7.38
N ARG A 186 -15.88 3.86 -7.46
CA ARG A 186 -15.83 2.45 -7.84
C ARG A 186 -15.87 1.55 -6.62
N GLY A 187 -16.88 0.69 -6.55
CA GLY A 187 -17.14 -0.18 -5.41
C GLY A 187 -18.25 0.36 -4.52
N THR A 188 -18.50 -0.33 -3.42
CA THR A 188 -19.57 0.01 -2.48
C THR A 188 -18.98 0.82 -1.34
N PRO A 189 -19.19 2.16 -1.27
CA PRO A 189 -18.50 3.07 -0.34
C PRO A 189 -18.47 2.59 1.11
N GLU A 190 -19.52 1.89 1.54
CA GLU A 190 -19.73 1.35 2.88
C GLU A 190 -18.75 0.23 3.28
N TYR A 191 -18.11 -0.43 2.30
CA TYR A 191 -17.16 -1.53 2.51
C TYR A 191 -15.72 -1.17 2.11
N MET A 192 -15.54 -0.02 1.44
CA MET A 192 -14.31 0.32 0.75
C MET A 192 -13.15 0.56 1.74
N ALA A 193 -12.02 -0.10 1.49
CA ALA A 193 -10.82 0.05 2.30
C ALA A 193 -10.20 1.46 2.14
N PRO A 194 -9.53 1.98 3.18
CA PRO A 194 -8.86 3.29 3.15
C PRO A 194 -7.99 3.51 1.91
N GLU A 195 -7.15 2.53 1.58
CA GLU A 195 -6.25 2.59 0.45
C GLU A 195 -6.96 2.59 -0.91
N GLN A 196 -8.18 2.03 -1.00
CA GLN A 196 -8.97 2.08 -2.23
C GLN A 196 -9.49 3.49 -2.53
N TRP A 197 -9.81 4.27 -1.48
CA TRP A 197 -10.12 5.70 -1.63
C TRP A 197 -8.91 6.53 -2.12
N GLU A 198 -7.70 5.99 -1.94
CA GLU A 198 -6.43 6.57 -2.38
C GLU A 198 -5.97 5.99 -3.74
N GLY A 199 -6.80 5.16 -4.38
CA GLY A 199 -6.52 4.55 -5.69
C GLY A 199 -5.58 3.34 -5.64
N GLN A 200 -5.31 2.79 -4.45
CA GLN A 200 -4.48 1.60 -4.25
C GLN A 200 -5.36 0.38 -3.96
N VAL A 201 -5.07 -0.75 -4.61
CA VAL A 201 -5.79 -2.01 -4.39
C VAL A 201 -4.79 -3.10 -4.10
N VAL A 202 -4.94 -3.73 -2.95
CA VAL A 202 -4.07 -4.82 -2.47
C VAL A 202 -4.92 -5.93 -1.85
N PRO A 203 -4.41 -7.17 -1.68
CA PRO A 203 -5.13 -8.25 -1.00
C PRO A 203 -5.69 -7.86 0.38
N ALA A 204 -4.98 -6.99 1.10
CA ALA A 204 -5.44 -6.46 2.39
C ALA A 204 -6.71 -5.59 2.29
N SER A 205 -7.04 -5.04 1.11
CA SER A 205 -8.28 -4.29 0.87
C SER A 205 -9.50 -5.22 0.97
N ASP A 206 -9.42 -6.41 0.39
CA ASP A 206 -10.48 -7.43 0.52
C ASP A 206 -10.66 -7.90 1.96
N GLN A 207 -9.56 -8.00 2.73
CA GLN A 207 -9.61 -8.33 4.15
C GLN A 207 -10.30 -7.25 4.97
N TYR A 208 -10.07 -5.96 4.65
CA TYR A 208 -10.77 -4.85 5.31
C TYR A 208 -12.28 -4.93 5.05
N ALA A 209 -12.66 -5.12 3.78
CA ALA A 209 -14.06 -5.25 3.38
C ALA A 209 -14.73 -6.50 3.98
N LEU A 210 -14.01 -7.61 4.11
CA LEU A 210 -14.47 -8.77 4.89
C LEU A 210 -14.63 -8.41 6.39
N GLY A 211 -13.74 -7.61 6.96
CA GLY A 211 -13.87 -7.07 8.32
C GLY A 211 -15.14 -6.24 8.51
N VAL A 212 -15.50 -5.41 7.51
CA VAL A 212 -16.75 -4.66 7.49
C VAL A 212 -17.95 -5.62 7.45
N LEU A 213 -17.88 -6.66 6.62
CA LEU A 213 -18.92 -7.68 6.55
C LEU A 213 -19.07 -8.43 7.88
N VAL A 214 -17.97 -8.82 8.53
CA VAL A 214 -18.01 -9.46 9.86
C VAL A 214 -18.67 -8.53 10.88
N TYR A 215 -18.31 -7.25 10.89
CA TYR A 215 -18.95 -6.25 11.74
C TYR A 215 -20.47 -6.20 11.51
N GLN A 216 -20.90 -6.20 10.25
CA GLN A 216 -22.31 -6.21 9.88
C GLN A 216 -23.03 -7.47 10.36
N LEU A 217 -22.41 -8.65 10.22
CA LEU A 217 -22.98 -9.91 10.69
C LEU A 217 -23.19 -9.95 12.20
N LEU A 218 -22.24 -9.38 12.97
CA LEU A 218 -22.23 -9.38 14.43
C LEU A 218 -23.21 -8.37 15.05
N THR A 219 -23.40 -7.23 14.38
CA THR A 219 -24.13 -6.07 14.94
C THR A 219 -25.44 -5.78 14.22
N GLY A 220 -25.66 -6.38 13.04
CA GLY A 220 -26.76 -6.07 12.15
C GLY A 220 -26.63 -4.72 11.43
N ARG A 221 -25.52 -4.00 11.60
CA ARG A 221 -25.32 -2.64 11.07
C ARG A 221 -23.93 -2.47 10.50
N LEU A 222 -23.77 -1.58 9.53
CA LEU A 222 -22.45 -1.22 9.03
C LEU A 222 -21.67 -0.39 10.07
N PRO A 223 -20.32 -0.46 10.08
CA PRO A 223 -19.48 0.30 11.00
C PRO A 223 -19.58 1.81 10.80
N PHE A 224 -19.81 2.24 9.56
CA PHE A 224 -19.98 3.64 9.19
C PHE A 224 -21.21 3.79 8.27
N GLN A 225 -21.87 4.95 8.36
CA GLN A 225 -23.03 5.31 7.56
C GLN A 225 -22.94 6.80 7.21
N GLY A 226 -23.55 7.21 6.11
CA GLY A 226 -23.61 8.60 5.69
C GLY A 226 -23.48 8.75 4.18
N GLY A 227 -23.39 10.00 3.72
CA GLY A 227 -23.06 10.29 2.33
C GLY A 227 -21.62 9.88 2.00
N ILE A 228 -21.29 9.83 0.71
CA ILE A 228 -19.98 9.39 0.20
C ILE A 228 -18.81 10.09 0.90
N GLU A 229 -18.86 11.41 1.08
CA GLU A 229 -17.76 12.16 1.72
C GLU A 229 -17.59 11.78 3.19
N GLN A 230 -18.71 11.54 3.89
CA GLN A 230 -18.71 11.12 5.30
C GLN A 230 -18.17 9.69 5.42
N LEU A 231 -18.59 8.78 4.54
CA LEU A 231 -18.07 7.41 4.48
C LEU A 231 -16.57 7.41 4.18
N ARG A 232 -16.11 8.19 3.19
CA ARG A 232 -14.68 8.34 2.89
C ARG A 232 -13.92 8.83 4.13
N ASP A 233 -14.35 9.91 4.76
CA ASP A 233 -13.69 10.44 5.96
C ASP A 233 -13.70 9.43 7.12
N ALA A 234 -14.81 8.70 7.31
CA ALA A 234 -14.94 7.69 8.35
C ALA A 234 -14.00 6.51 8.10
N HIS A 235 -14.00 5.95 6.89
CA HIS A 235 -13.09 4.86 6.51
C HIS A 235 -11.63 5.28 6.62
N LEU A 236 -11.26 6.51 6.23
CA LEU A 236 -9.88 6.99 6.32
C LEU A 236 -9.41 7.28 7.77
N LYS A 237 -10.27 7.84 8.63
CA LYS A 237 -9.82 8.51 9.87
C LYS A 237 -10.47 7.99 11.15
N SER A 238 -11.66 7.40 11.07
CA SER A 238 -12.47 7.08 12.25
C SER A 238 -12.34 5.62 12.65
N TRP A 239 -12.35 5.31 13.94
CA TRP A 239 -12.44 3.92 14.41
C TRP A 239 -13.92 3.53 14.57
N PRO A 240 -14.30 2.30 14.17
CA PRO A 240 -15.66 1.82 14.36
C PRO A 240 -15.95 1.65 15.86
N THR A 241 -17.20 1.84 16.24
CA THR A 241 -17.69 1.48 17.57
C THR A 241 -17.45 -0.01 17.82
N PRO A 242 -16.86 -0.44 18.95
CA PRO A 242 -16.60 -1.87 19.18
C PRO A 242 -17.89 -2.71 19.11
N PRO A 243 -17.93 -3.84 18.37
CA PRO A 243 -19.12 -4.70 18.27
C PRO A 243 -19.77 -5.03 19.62
N SER A 244 -18.99 -5.29 20.67
CA SER A 244 -19.50 -5.60 22.02
C SER A 244 -20.35 -4.49 22.65
N THR A 245 -20.14 -3.23 22.25
CA THR A 245 -20.97 -2.11 22.74
C THR A 245 -22.36 -2.07 22.10
N ILE A 246 -22.54 -2.71 20.95
CA ILE A 246 -23.85 -2.85 20.27
C ILE A 246 -24.50 -4.18 20.65
N ASN A 247 -23.70 -5.24 20.73
CA ASN A 247 -24.14 -6.56 21.14
C ASN A 247 -23.31 -7.04 22.37
N PRO A 248 -23.80 -6.81 23.60
CA PRO A 248 -23.08 -7.14 24.83
C PRO A 248 -22.78 -8.63 25.06
N THR A 249 -23.31 -9.52 24.21
CA THR A 249 -22.99 -10.95 24.26
C THR A 249 -21.64 -11.28 23.63
N LEU A 250 -21.03 -10.33 22.90
CA LEU A 250 -19.73 -10.49 22.24
C LEU A 250 -18.59 -10.22 23.24
N SER A 251 -17.51 -11.00 23.12
CA SER A 251 -16.33 -10.85 23.98
C SER A 251 -15.39 -9.74 23.48
N PRO A 252 -14.56 -9.15 24.36
CA PRO A 252 -13.55 -8.16 23.97
C PRO A 252 -12.52 -8.69 22.95
N GLU A 253 -12.28 -10.00 22.90
CA GLU A 253 -11.40 -10.64 21.92
C GLU A 253 -11.96 -10.49 20.50
N ILE A 254 -13.30 -10.57 20.34
CA ILE A 254 -13.96 -10.34 19.05
C ILE A 254 -13.74 -8.89 18.60
N ASP A 255 -13.87 -7.91 19.51
CA ASP A 255 -13.59 -6.51 19.21
C ASP A 255 -12.15 -6.29 18.75
N ALA A 256 -11.19 -6.90 19.43
CA ALA A 256 -9.78 -6.79 19.07
C ALA A 256 -9.49 -7.36 17.66
N VAL A 257 -10.10 -8.50 17.33
CA VAL A 257 -9.93 -9.13 16.01
C VAL A 257 -10.56 -8.30 14.89
N VAL A 258 -11.80 -7.86 15.08
CA VAL A 258 -12.50 -7.01 14.10
C VAL A 258 -11.80 -5.66 13.95
N GLY A 259 -11.40 -5.04 15.07
CA GLY A 259 -10.66 -3.78 15.08
C GLY A 259 -9.34 -3.86 14.32
N ARG A 260 -8.59 -4.97 14.47
CA ARG A 260 -7.35 -5.19 13.70
C ARG A 260 -7.60 -5.36 12.20
N ALA A 261 -8.65 -6.10 11.80
CA ALA A 261 -9.01 -6.21 10.38
C ALA A 261 -9.42 -4.86 9.76
N LEU A 262 -9.98 -3.96 10.59
CA LEU A 262 -10.38 -2.60 10.20
C LEU A 262 -9.29 -1.54 10.43
N ALA A 263 -8.03 -1.95 10.66
CA ALA A 263 -6.91 -1.02 10.78
C ALA A 263 -6.72 -0.20 9.49
N LYS A 264 -6.34 1.07 9.66
CA LYS A 264 -6.29 2.02 8.54
C LYS A 264 -5.18 1.69 7.55
N LYS A 265 -4.01 1.31 8.05
CA LYS A 265 -2.89 0.89 7.21
C LYS A 265 -3.00 -0.61 6.90
N PRO A 266 -2.85 -1.02 5.63
CA PRO A 266 -2.84 -2.43 5.25
C PRO A 266 -1.86 -3.30 6.06
N GLY A 267 -0.65 -2.80 6.30
CA GLY A 267 0.40 -3.53 7.04
C GLY A 267 0.13 -3.73 8.54
N GLU A 268 -0.86 -3.04 9.10
CA GLU A 268 -1.26 -3.20 10.51
C GLU A 268 -2.34 -4.31 10.69
N ARG A 269 -2.89 -4.82 9.58
CA ARG A 269 -3.93 -5.86 9.60
C ARG A 269 -3.34 -7.26 9.74
N TYR A 270 -4.09 -8.30 9.37
CA TYR A 270 -3.57 -9.67 9.38
C TYR A 270 -2.78 -9.95 8.10
N PRO A 271 -1.74 -10.81 8.16
CA PRO A 271 -0.91 -11.11 6.98
C PRO A 271 -1.70 -11.63 5.77
N THR A 272 -2.81 -12.35 6.02
CA THR A 272 -3.67 -12.92 4.99
C THR A 272 -5.14 -12.87 5.40
N VAL A 273 -6.06 -12.98 4.44
CA VAL A 273 -7.51 -13.01 4.73
C VAL A 273 -7.90 -14.28 5.51
N THR A 274 -7.24 -15.41 5.26
CA THR A 274 -7.39 -16.63 6.05
C THR A 274 -6.91 -16.46 7.48
N ALA A 275 -5.78 -15.78 7.71
CA ALA A 275 -5.29 -15.51 9.07
C ALA A 275 -6.27 -14.67 9.89
N PHE A 276 -6.98 -13.74 9.24
CA PHE A 276 -8.09 -13.01 9.87
C PHE A 276 -9.26 -13.93 10.22
N ALA A 277 -9.72 -14.77 9.29
CA ALA A 277 -10.82 -15.71 9.54
C ALA A 277 -10.50 -16.73 10.66
N ASP A 278 -9.25 -17.19 10.73
CA ASP A 278 -8.79 -18.09 11.79
C ASP A 278 -8.73 -17.37 13.15
N ALA A 279 -8.29 -16.11 13.17
CA ALA A 279 -8.29 -15.30 14.38
C ALA A 279 -9.72 -15.07 14.88
N PHE A 280 -10.66 -14.78 13.98
CA PHE A 280 -12.08 -14.63 14.31
C PHE A 280 -12.67 -15.92 14.85
N THR A 281 -12.38 -17.06 14.21
CA THR A 281 -12.83 -18.38 14.67
C THR A 281 -12.29 -18.73 16.06
N ARG A 282 -11.04 -18.37 16.38
CA ARG A 282 -10.48 -18.57 17.73
C ARG A 282 -11.14 -17.66 18.77
N ALA A 283 -11.42 -16.40 18.41
CA ALA A 283 -12.01 -15.43 19.34
C ALA A 283 -13.44 -15.78 19.76
N ILE A 284 -14.19 -16.55 18.96
CA ILE A 284 -15.53 -17.00 19.31
C ILE A 284 -15.55 -18.28 20.16
N GLN A 285 -14.41 -18.99 20.31
CA GLN A 285 -14.37 -20.18 21.15
C GLN A 285 -14.25 -19.79 22.63
N PRO A 286 -14.94 -20.50 23.55
CA PRO A 286 -14.74 -20.29 24.97
C PRO A 286 -13.26 -20.49 25.31
N VAL A 287 -12.62 -19.47 25.88
CA VAL A 287 -11.28 -19.63 26.45
C VAL A 287 -11.41 -20.69 27.55
N PRO A 288 -10.67 -21.81 27.49
CA PRO A 288 -10.62 -22.75 28.61
C PRO A 288 -10.11 -21.99 29.82
N VAL A 289 -11.00 -21.74 30.79
CA VAL A 289 -10.58 -21.16 32.07
C VAL A 289 -9.59 -22.15 32.67
N PRO A 290 -8.34 -21.75 32.98
CA PRO A 290 -7.46 -22.61 33.74
C PRO A 290 -8.19 -22.92 35.04
N VAL A 291 -8.54 -24.18 35.27
CA VAL A 291 -9.12 -24.63 36.53
C VAL A 291 -8.14 -24.20 37.61
N ALA A 292 -8.54 -23.23 38.45
CA ALA A 292 -7.74 -22.78 39.56
C ALA A 292 -7.37 -24.00 40.39
N SER A 293 -6.06 -24.24 40.57
CA SER A 293 -5.56 -25.27 41.48
C SER A 293 -6.26 -25.11 42.84
N PRO A 294 -6.68 -26.21 43.50
CA PRO A 294 -7.34 -26.11 44.79
C PRO A 294 -6.41 -25.42 45.80
N PRO A 295 -6.94 -24.58 46.71
CA PRO A 295 -6.12 -23.93 47.73
C PRO A 295 -5.43 -24.98 48.61
N PRO A 296 -4.20 -24.72 49.08
CA PRO A 296 -3.49 -25.63 49.98
C PRO A 296 -4.25 -25.72 51.31
N PRO A 297 -4.18 -26.88 52.01
CA PRO A 297 -4.98 -27.10 53.20
C PRO A 297 -4.60 -26.15 54.35
N GLU A 298 -5.62 -25.56 54.98
CA GLU A 298 -5.49 -24.80 56.22
C GLU A 298 -4.93 -25.69 57.33
N GLY A 299 -3.76 -25.32 57.84
CA GLY A 299 -3.19 -26.02 58.99
C GLY A 299 -1.71 -25.78 59.19
N MET A 300 -1.30 -24.55 59.53
CA MET A 300 -0.15 -24.39 60.42
C MET A 300 -0.27 -23.08 61.20
N ASN A 301 -0.63 -23.22 62.46
CA ASN A 301 -0.67 -22.20 63.47
C ASN A 301 0.77 -21.82 63.86
N VAL A 302 1.16 -20.55 63.72
CA VAL A 302 2.36 -19.99 64.36
C VAL A 302 1.99 -18.68 65.05
N GLY A 303 1.70 -18.81 66.35
CA GLY A 303 2.17 -17.95 67.45
C GLY A 303 2.16 -16.43 67.28
N ASN A 304 1.29 -15.79 68.08
CA ASN A 304 1.37 -14.38 68.48
C ASN A 304 2.81 -13.91 68.79
N VAL A 305 3.22 -12.83 68.12
CA VAL A 305 4.24 -11.90 68.64
C VAL A 305 3.65 -10.50 68.59
N THR A 306 3.45 -9.93 69.78
CA THR A 306 3.13 -8.53 70.04
C THR A 306 4.21 -7.61 69.47
N GLY A 307 3.84 -6.70 68.57
CA GLY A 307 4.70 -5.64 68.04
C GLY A 307 3.93 -4.33 67.95
N THR A 308 4.45 -3.31 68.65
CA THR A 308 4.00 -1.90 68.67
C THR A 308 3.97 -1.26 67.27
N PRO A 309 3.12 -0.25 67.01
CA PRO A 309 3.03 0.40 65.71
C PRO A 309 4.27 1.30 65.42
N PRO A 310 4.71 1.42 64.16
CA PRO A 310 5.86 2.25 63.79
C PRO A 310 5.49 3.75 63.74
N PRO A 311 6.47 4.66 63.95
CA PRO A 311 6.27 6.10 63.87
C PRO A 311 6.18 6.59 62.41
N PRO A 312 5.57 7.76 62.15
CA PRO A 312 5.44 8.32 60.80
C PRO A 312 6.81 8.75 60.22
N PRO A 313 6.97 8.75 58.88
CA PRO A 313 8.24 9.04 58.24
C PRO A 313 8.62 10.54 58.35
N PRO A 314 9.91 10.87 58.43
CA PRO A 314 10.39 12.24 58.53
C PRO A 314 10.24 12.97 57.18
N THR A 315 9.75 14.20 57.23
CA THR A 315 9.78 15.13 56.09
C THR A 315 11.22 15.53 55.79
N ARG A 316 11.77 15.06 54.66
CA ARG A 316 13.10 15.45 54.17
C ARG A 316 13.07 16.92 53.74
N ARG A 317 13.62 17.80 54.56
CA ARG A 317 14.13 19.10 54.10
C ARG A 317 15.44 18.87 53.35
N LEU A 318 15.53 19.36 52.12
CA LEU A 318 16.75 19.31 51.31
C LEU A 318 17.87 20.09 52.01
N SER A 319 19.05 19.48 52.12
CA SER A 319 20.21 20.10 52.76
C SER A 319 20.79 21.22 51.87
N PRO A 320 21.43 22.25 52.46
CA PRO A 320 22.01 23.37 51.69
C PRO A 320 22.99 22.92 50.59
N GLY A 321 23.67 21.78 50.79
CA GLY A 321 24.56 21.19 49.79
C GLY A 321 23.85 20.71 48.52
N MET A 322 22.59 20.28 48.61
CA MET A 322 21.80 19.87 47.44
C MET A 322 21.38 21.06 46.59
N ILE A 323 21.11 22.21 47.22
CA ILE A 323 20.78 23.46 46.51
C ILE A 323 22.01 23.99 45.75
N ILE A 324 23.20 23.90 46.36
CA ILE A 324 24.46 24.25 45.71
C ILE A 324 24.74 23.31 44.53
N LEU A 325 24.52 22.00 44.70
CA LEU A 325 24.70 21.03 43.60
C LEU A 325 23.77 21.31 42.41
N ILE A 326 22.49 21.61 42.68
CA ILE A 326 21.51 21.98 41.64
C ILE A 326 21.90 23.29 40.94
N SER A 327 22.42 24.26 41.68
CA SER A 327 22.88 25.55 41.13
C SER A 327 24.12 25.40 40.26
N VAL A 328 25.07 24.53 40.65
CA VAL A 328 26.28 24.23 39.87
C VAL A 328 25.93 23.45 38.60
N LEU A 329 25.00 22.48 38.67
CA LEU A 329 24.49 21.77 37.50
C LEU A 329 23.76 22.71 36.53
N ALA A 330 22.96 23.64 37.03
CA ALA A 330 22.30 24.64 36.19
C ALA A 330 23.31 25.57 35.49
N LEU A 331 24.38 25.97 36.17
CA LEU A 331 25.42 26.82 35.59
C LEU A 331 26.26 26.07 34.53
N LEU A 332 26.53 24.78 34.75
CA LEU A 332 27.24 23.94 33.78
C LEU A 332 26.41 23.68 32.51
N VAL A 333 25.08 23.62 32.61
CA VAL A 333 24.19 23.52 31.43
C VAL A 333 24.20 24.83 30.63
N VAL A 334 24.22 25.98 31.29
CA VAL A 334 24.28 27.29 30.61
C VAL A 334 25.64 27.52 29.95
N LEU A 335 26.74 27.15 30.62
CA LEU A 335 28.09 27.26 30.07
C LEU A 335 28.36 26.21 28.97
N GLY A 336 27.83 24.99 29.12
CA GLY A 336 27.86 23.96 28.08
C GLY A 336 27.05 24.35 26.83
N GLY A 337 25.95 25.07 27.01
CA GLY A 337 25.15 25.63 25.92
C GLY A 337 25.88 26.69 25.08
N MET A 338 26.76 27.50 25.71
CA MET A 338 27.57 28.48 24.98
C MET A 338 28.78 27.86 24.27
N GLY A 339 29.34 26.75 24.78
CA GLY A 339 30.43 26.02 24.12
C GLY A 339 30.02 25.32 22.81
N LEU A 340 28.75 24.91 22.69
CA LEU A 340 28.23 24.26 21.48
C LEU A 340 28.03 25.22 20.30
N ILE A 341 27.93 26.54 20.55
CA ILE A 341 27.80 27.55 19.49
C ILE A 341 29.19 27.95 18.96
N ALA A 342 30.24 27.90 19.79
CA ALA A 342 31.60 28.24 19.38
C ALA A 342 32.34 27.12 18.62
N ASN A 343 31.95 25.85 18.81
CA ASN A 343 32.56 24.71 18.11
C ASN A 343 32.00 24.49 16.68
N ALA A 344 31.00 25.27 16.26
CA ALA A 344 30.39 25.17 14.93
C ALA A 344 31.24 25.83 13.81
N PHE A 345 32.38 26.45 14.12
CA PHE A 345 33.15 27.24 13.15
C PHE A 345 34.66 26.95 13.06
N SER A 346 35.16 25.78 13.47
CA SER A 346 36.58 25.45 13.25
C SER A 346 36.87 23.95 13.05
N ASN A 347 37.36 23.64 11.84
CA ASN A 347 38.15 22.46 11.43
C ASN A 347 37.46 21.16 10.97
N ARG A 348 37.18 21.16 9.64
CA ARG A 348 37.42 20.18 8.56
C ARG A 348 37.35 18.65 8.75
N SER A 349 36.72 18.07 7.73
CA SER A 349 36.91 16.74 7.10
C SER A 349 36.34 15.51 7.82
N ALA A 350 35.01 15.47 7.88
CA ALA A 350 34.28 14.24 7.62
C ALA A 350 33.17 14.57 6.60
N GLN A 351 33.22 13.96 5.43
CA GLN A 351 32.17 13.99 4.43
C GLN A 351 30.99 13.16 4.97
N SER A 352 30.34 13.71 5.99
CA SER A 352 29.13 13.13 6.58
C SER A 352 27.97 13.34 5.64
N SER A 353 27.08 12.37 5.59
CA SER A 353 25.81 12.41 4.86
C SER A 353 24.91 13.50 5.46
N ALA A 354 25.20 14.76 5.17
CA ALA A 354 24.47 15.88 5.72
C ALA A 354 23.09 15.96 5.05
N ASN A 355 22.08 15.48 5.78
CA ASN A 355 20.69 15.76 5.50
C ASN A 355 20.32 17.11 6.15
N ALA A 356 19.57 17.95 5.46
CA ALA A 356 19.10 19.23 5.98
C ALA A 356 17.58 19.22 6.03
N THR A 357 17.01 19.63 7.17
CA THR A 357 15.57 19.83 7.32
C THR A 357 15.30 21.27 7.76
N ALA A 358 14.44 21.97 7.04
CA ALA A 358 13.99 23.32 7.39
C ALA A 358 12.47 23.35 7.53
N THR A 359 11.96 24.01 8.57
CA THR A 359 10.52 24.25 8.74
C THR A 359 10.29 25.76 8.86
N ALA A 360 9.46 26.32 7.99
CA ALA A 360 9.07 27.72 8.00
C ALA A 360 7.58 27.86 8.33
N ASN A 361 7.27 28.76 9.27
CA ASN A 361 5.91 29.08 9.68
C ASN A 361 5.63 30.56 9.44
N THR A 362 4.42 30.90 8.94
CA THR A 362 3.85 32.25 8.88
C THR A 362 4.77 33.36 8.38
N ASN A 363 4.72 33.66 7.07
CA ASN A 363 5.46 34.76 6.40
C ASN A 363 7.00 34.67 6.49
N VAL A 364 7.57 33.49 6.75
CA VAL A 364 9.03 33.26 6.81
C VAL A 364 9.48 32.35 5.64
N THR A 365 10.71 32.56 5.15
CA THR A 365 11.34 31.67 4.16
C THR A 365 12.29 30.68 4.85
N GLY A 366 12.07 29.39 4.69
CA GLY A 366 12.94 28.32 5.20
C GLY A 366 13.67 27.61 4.06
N THR A 367 15.00 27.58 4.12
CA THR A 367 15.83 26.94 3.09
C THR A 367 16.62 25.78 3.68
N ALA A 368 16.44 24.57 3.14
CA ALA A 368 17.24 23.39 3.45
C ALA A 368 18.18 23.08 2.28
N ASN A 369 19.49 23.26 2.47
CA ASN A 369 20.51 22.91 1.48
C ASN A 369 21.36 21.74 1.99
N ALA A 370 21.36 20.62 1.27
CA ALA A 370 22.01 19.37 1.72
C ALA A 370 22.74 18.63 0.60
N HIS A 371 23.80 17.91 0.97
CA HIS A 371 24.52 17.04 0.03
C HIS A 371 23.82 15.69 -0.21
N ALA A 372 23.03 15.19 0.75
CA ALA A 372 22.26 13.95 0.58
C ALA A 372 20.77 14.24 0.45
N THR A 373 20.05 14.46 1.54
CA THR A 373 18.60 14.72 1.49
C THR A 373 18.25 16.09 2.04
N GLY A 374 17.56 16.91 1.26
CA GLY A 374 17.03 18.20 1.68
C GLY A 374 15.53 18.11 1.86
N THR A 375 15.02 18.45 3.04
CA THR A 375 13.58 18.50 3.31
C THR A 375 13.18 19.90 3.77
N ALA A 376 12.18 20.51 3.14
CA ALA A 376 11.63 21.79 3.56
C ALA A 376 10.14 21.64 3.82
N GLN A 377 9.63 22.23 4.89
CA GLN A 377 8.20 22.33 5.16
C GLN A 377 7.82 23.79 5.36
N SER A 378 6.80 24.28 4.65
CA SER A 378 6.27 25.64 4.79
C SER A 378 4.79 25.62 5.19
N ASN A 379 4.43 26.46 6.17
CA ASN A 379 3.08 26.59 6.70
C ASN A 379 2.58 28.04 6.63
N SER A 380 1.33 28.26 6.20
CA SER A 380 0.61 29.54 6.32
C SER A 380 1.33 30.75 5.71
N ASN A 381 1.19 31.04 4.42
CA ASN A 381 1.88 32.18 3.75
C ASN A 381 3.43 32.11 3.77
N ALA A 382 4.02 30.98 4.14
CA ALA A 382 5.47 30.79 4.20
C ALA A 382 6.04 30.20 2.89
N ASN A 383 7.33 30.42 2.63
CA ASN A 383 8.04 29.83 1.50
C ASN A 383 9.06 28.80 2.01
N GLY A 384 9.02 27.58 1.49
CA GLY A 384 9.93 26.49 1.87
C GLY A 384 10.70 26.00 0.65
N THR A 385 12.03 26.11 0.66
CA THR A 385 12.87 25.64 -0.45
C THR A 385 13.79 24.52 0.02
N ALA A 386 13.67 23.34 -0.60
CA ALA A 386 14.56 22.21 -0.39
C ALA A 386 15.47 22.04 -1.60
N THR A 387 16.78 22.12 -1.40
CA THR A 387 17.80 21.86 -2.42
C THR A 387 18.71 20.73 -1.98
N ALA A 388 18.85 19.69 -2.82
CA ALA A 388 19.70 18.54 -2.51
C ALA A 388 20.38 17.91 -3.73
N ASN A 389 21.53 17.26 -3.54
CA ASN A 389 22.18 16.44 -4.57
C ASN A 389 21.66 15.00 -4.62
N LYS A 390 20.91 14.54 -3.59
CA LYS A 390 20.05 13.36 -3.69
C LYS A 390 18.58 13.76 -3.61
N ASN A 391 17.84 13.38 -2.58
CA ASN A 391 16.40 13.63 -2.58
C ASN A 391 16.09 15.03 -2.04
N ALA A 392 15.30 15.81 -2.78
CA ALA A 392 14.78 17.09 -2.32
C ALA A 392 13.26 16.98 -2.13
N THR A 393 12.77 17.22 -0.92
CA THR A 393 11.34 17.16 -0.63
C THR A 393 10.88 18.48 -0.03
N ALA A 394 9.94 19.17 -0.66
CA ALA A 394 9.33 20.39 -0.13
C ALA A 394 7.85 20.16 0.11
N THR A 395 7.34 20.47 1.31
CA THR A 395 5.91 20.36 1.63
C THR A 395 5.36 21.74 1.95
N ALA A 396 4.39 22.22 1.16
CA ALA A 396 3.69 23.47 1.40
C ALA A 396 2.29 23.20 1.94
N ASN A 397 1.98 23.66 3.13
CA ASN A 397 0.64 23.56 3.71
C ASN A 397 -0.24 24.74 3.25
N THR A 398 -1.12 25.30 4.08
CA THR A 398 -2.14 26.31 3.67
C THR A 398 -1.55 27.65 3.26
N HIS A 399 -1.91 28.19 2.09
CA HIS A 399 -1.39 29.46 1.55
C HIS A 399 0.14 29.56 1.43
N ALA A 400 0.86 28.43 1.44
CA ALA A 400 2.31 28.40 1.41
C ALA A 400 2.85 28.04 0.02
N THR A 401 4.11 28.38 -0.24
CA THR A 401 4.85 27.91 -1.43
C THR A 401 5.93 26.93 -1.00
N GLY A 402 6.04 25.81 -1.72
CA GLY A 402 7.05 24.78 -1.50
C GLY A 402 7.78 24.51 -2.80
N THR A 403 9.10 24.67 -2.80
CA THR A 403 9.95 24.43 -3.96
C THR A 403 10.97 23.34 -3.64
N ALA A 404 10.91 22.24 -4.38
CA ALA A 404 11.89 21.16 -4.28
C ALA A 404 12.78 21.15 -5.53
N GLN A 405 14.09 21.28 -5.34
CA GLN A 405 15.09 21.21 -6.39
C GLN A 405 16.12 20.13 -6.09
N ALA A 406 16.15 19.09 -6.93
CA ALA A 406 17.11 18.00 -6.81
C ALA A 406 18.09 18.01 -8.01
N HIS A 407 19.39 17.88 -7.73
CA HIS A 407 20.43 17.78 -8.75
C HIS A 407 20.90 16.33 -8.90
N GLY A 408 20.81 15.74 -10.10
CA GLY A 408 21.27 14.37 -10.37
C GLY A 408 20.19 13.35 -10.57
N ASN A 409 20.52 12.09 -10.33
CA ASN A 409 19.64 10.97 -10.64
C ASN A 409 18.60 10.71 -9.54
N VAL A 410 17.88 11.77 -9.17
CA VAL A 410 17.32 11.89 -7.82
C VAL A 410 15.97 12.60 -7.81
N ASN A 411 15.18 12.30 -6.78
CA ASN A 411 13.78 12.70 -6.70
C ASN A 411 13.64 14.12 -6.13
N ALA A 412 13.02 15.01 -6.89
CA ALA A 412 12.45 16.25 -6.39
C ALA A 412 10.95 16.04 -6.17
N THR A 413 10.49 16.19 -4.92
CA THR A 413 9.09 15.98 -4.56
C THR A 413 8.57 17.23 -3.87
N ALA A 414 7.75 18.02 -4.55
CA ALA A 414 7.03 19.13 -3.93
C ALA A 414 5.58 18.71 -3.68
N THR A 415 5.11 18.83 -2.44
CA THR A 415 3.78 18.40 -2.01
C THR A 415 3.01 19.60 -1.48
N ALA A 416 1.85 19.92 -2.04
CA ALA A 416 0.94 20.95 -1.52
C ALA A 416 -0.15 20.28 -0.66
N ASN A 417 -0.10 20.46 0.66
CA ASN A 417 -1.01 19.88 1.64
C ASN A 417 -1.95 20.97 2.19
N ALA A 418 -2.91 21.45 1.39
CA ALA A 418 -3.82 22.50 1.83
C ALA A 418 -5.25 22.47 1.23
N ARG A 419 -6.22 22.89 2.05
CA ARG A 419 -7.62 23.19 1.68
C ARG A 419 -7.83 24.57 0.99
N ALA A 420 -6.77 25.35 0.78
CA ALA A 420 -6.73 26.65 0.07
C ALA A 420 -5.43 26.77 -0.75
N THR A 421 -5.34 27.74 -1.69
CA THR A 421 -4.25 27.87 -2.70
C THR A 421 -2.85 27.70 -2.11
N ALA A 422 -2.20 26.58 -2.41
CA ALA A 422 -0.80 26.29 -2.04
C ALA A 422 -0.06 25.86 -3.30
N ASN A 423 1.12 26.44 -3.54
CA ASN A 423 1.88 26.21 -4.76
C ASN A 423 3.04 25.27 -4.47
N ALA A 424 3.09 24.14 -5.16
CA ALA A 424 4.18 23.16 -5.08
C ALA A 424 4.88 23.06 -6.44
N ASN A 425 6.16 23.39 -6.47
CA ASN A 425 7.00 23.29 -7.68
C ASN A 425 8.13 22.29 -7.44
N ALA A 426 8.14 21.20 -8.22
CA ALA A 426 9.18 20.19 -8.18
C ALA A 426 9.98 20.19 -9.48
N THR A 427 11.30 20.37 -9.38
CA THR A 427 12.20 20.26 -10.53
C THR A 427 13.30 19.25 -10.22
N ALA A 428 13.23 18.08 -10.85
CA ALA A 428 14.31 17.10 -10.85
C ALA A 428 15.16 17.31 -12.09
N THR A 429 16.43 17.69 -11.92
CA THR A 429 17.37 17.78 -13.04
C THR A 429 18.18 16.50 -13.09
N VAL A 430 17.89 15.62 -14.06
CA VAL A 430 18.82 14.54 -14.42
C VAL A 430 20.17 15.20 -14.68
N LEU A 431 21.21 14.79 -13.94
CA LEU A 431 22.57 15.28 -14.18
C LEU A 431 22.84 15.10 -15.68
N PRO A 432 23.07 16.18 -16.44
CA PRO A 432 23.22 16.05 -17.88
C PRO A 432 24.34 15.07 -18.17
N ALA A 433 24.13 14.09 -19.05
CA ALA A 433 25.18 13.16 -19.49
C ALA A 433 26.43 13.91 -19.99
N ALA A 434 26.29 15.18 -20.36
CA ALA A 434 27.37 16.10 -20.69
C ALA A 434 28.40 16.29 -19.55
N GLN A 435 28.00 16.22 -18.28
CA GLN A 435 28.93 16.38 -17.15
C GLN A 435 29.84 15.15 -16.96
N LEU A 436 29.39 13.98 -17.38
CA LEU A 436 30.18 12.74 -17.37
C LEU A 436 31.26 12.74 -18.46
N SER A 437 31.10 13.56 -19.49
CA SER A 437 32.01 13.57 -20.64
C SER A 437 33.39 14.10 -20.25
N GLY A 438 34.42 13.35 -20.63
CA GLY A 438 35.82 13.67 -20.36
C GLY A 438 36.66 12.43 -20.11
N ASN A 439 37.94 12.67 -19.89
CA ASN A 439 38.91 11.65 -19.52
C ASN A 439 38.98 11.59 -17.99
N TRP A 440 38.99 10.39 -17.43
CA TRP A 440 39.01 10.15 -16.00
C TRP A 440 40.21 9.27 -15.66
N VAL A 441 40.94 9.61 -14.61
CA VAL A 441 42.15 8.89 -14.17
C VAL A 441 41.96 8.45 -12.73
N ASN A 442 42.41 7.25 -12.38
CA ASN A 442 42.30 6.74 -11.01
C ASN A 442 43.01 7.69 -10.02
N ALA A 443 42.30 8.05 -8.95
CA ALA A 443 42.83 8.92 -7.91
C ALA A 443 44.07 8.31 -7.22
N ASP A 444 44.14 6.98 -7.13
CA ASP A 444 45.35 6.27 -6.68
C ASP A 444 46.33 6.03 -7.84
N GLN A 445 47.35 6.89 -7.90
CA GLN A 445 48.42 6.82 -8.91
C GLN A 445 49.36 5.61 -8.73
N ASN A 446 49.32 4.92 -7.57
CA ASN A 446 50.16 3.77 -7.27
C ASN A 446 49.42 2.43 -7.44
N ILE A 447 48.23 2.45 -8.05
CA ILE A 447 47.43 1.24 -8.23
C ILE A 447 48.21 0.16 -9.00
N THR A 448 48.26 -1.03 -8.41
CA THR A 448 49.00 -2.18 -8.98
C THR A 448 48.12 -3.12 -9.79
N GLN A 449 46.80 -3.07 -9.60
CA GLN A 449 45.79 -3.88 -10.30
C GLN A 449 44.44 -3.13 -10.37
N GLY A 450 43.66 -3.31 -11.44
CA GLY A 450 42.33 -2.70 -11.59
C GLY A 450 42.27 -1.50 -12.54
N ILE A 451 41.15 -0.77 -12.55
CA ILE A 451 40.90 0.34 -13.47
C ILE A 451 41.88 1.49 -13.24
N THR A 452 42.62 1.91 -14.26
CA THR A 452 43.59 3.02 -14.19
C THR A 452 43.07 4.32 -14.77
N LYS A 453 42.25 4.24 -15.84
CA LYS A 453 41.62 5.39 -16.48
C LYS A 453 40.33 4.98 -17.21
N MET A 454 39.49 5.95 -17.52
CA MET A 454 38.22 5.76 -18.22
C MET A 454 37.86 7.00 -19.03
N ASP A 455 37.61 6.83 -20.33
CA ASP A 455 37.13 7.91 -21.19
C ASP A 455 35.62 7.76 -21.40
N ILE A 456 34.88 8.87 -21.21
CA ILE A 456 33.43 8.89 -21.34
C ILE A 456 33.01 9.97 -22.33
N THR A 457 32.14 9.62 -23.27
CA THR A 457 31.56 10.56 -24.25
C THR A 457 30.03 10.49 -24.26
N ASN A 458 29.38 11.65 -24.20
CA ASN A 458 27.93 11.77 -24.37
C ASN A 458 27.56 11.96 -25.86
N ASN A 459 26.74 11.06 -26.38
CA ASN A 459 26.23 11.08 -27.76
C ASN A 459 24.71 11.34 -27.79
N GLY A 460 24.23 12.28 -26.97
CA GLY A 460 22.82 12.66 -26.88
C GLY A 460 22.06 11.80 -25.86
N THR A 461 21.38 10.74 -26.32
CA THR A 461 20.64 9.81 -25.44
C THR A 461 21.47 8.61 -24.99
N ASN A 462 22.63 8.38 -25.63
CA ASN A 462 23.55 7.31 -25.29
C ASN A 462 24.83 7.85 -24.64
N ILE A 463 25.40 7.08 -23.73
CA ILE A 463 26.72 7.30 -23.14
C ILE A 463 27.67 6.21 -23.60
N THR A 464 28.86 6.62 -23.99
CA THR A 464 29.92 5.75 -24.50
C THR A 464 31.05 5.74 -23.48
N VAL A 465 31.45 4.55 -23.03
CA VAL A 465 32.47 4.35 -22.00
C VAL A 465 33.60 3.48 -22.53
N HIS A 466 34.84 3.88 -22.25
CA HIS A 466 36.07 3.23 -22.66
C HIS A 466 37.05 3.13 -21.48
N PRO A 467 37.04 2.00 -20.74
CA PRO A 467 37.91 1.79 -19.58
C PRO A 467 39.26 1.18 -19.95
N PHE A 468 40.25 1.43 -19.08
CA PHE A 468 41.56 0.81 -19.11
C PHE A 468 41.94 0.29 -17.72
N SER A 469 42.66 -0.82 -17.66
CA SER A 469 43.14 -1.42 -16.42
C SER A 469 44.65 -1.62 -16.40
N LYS A 470 45.23 -1.71 -15.20
CA LYS A 470 46.67 -1.88 -15.02
C LYS A 470 47.17 -3.17 -15.67
N CYS A 471 48.08 -3.04 -16.62
CA CYS A 471 48.79 -4.15 -17.29
C CYS A 471 50.25 -3.74 -17.58
N SER A 472 51.10 -4.73 -17.89
CA SER A 472 52.52 -4.51 -18.23
C SER A 472 52.80 -4.99 -19.65
N PRO A 473 53.50 -4.21 -20.49
CA PRO A 473 54.20 -2.95 -20.20
C PRO A 473 53.30 -1.69 -20.24
N THR A 474 52.09 -1.80 -20.77
CA THR A 474 51.10 -0.71 -20.87
C THR A 474 49.74 -1.20 -20.39
N ASP A 475 48.88 -0.28 -19.96
CA ASP A 475 47.52 -0.59 -19.51
C ASP A 475 46.70 -1.34 -20.58
N CYS A 476 45.88 -2.30 -20.13
CA CYS A 476 44.98 -3.06 -20.98
C CYS A 476 43.76 -2.23 -21.33
N ASP A 477 43.46 -2.18 -22.63
CA ASP A 477 42.27 -1.54 -23.18
C ASP A 477 41.09 -2.53 -23.16
N TRP A 478 39.97 -2.16 -22.54
CA TRP A 478 38.75 -2.99 -22.47
C TRP A 478 37.80 -2.79 -23.66
N GLY A 479 38.15 -1.89 -24.57
CA GLY A 479 37.34 -1.44 -25.68
C GLY A 479 36.24 -0.47 -25.26
N THR A 480 35.36 -0.16 -26.21
CA THR A 480 34.30 0.84 -26.02
C THR A 480 32.91 0.19 -26.01
N LYS A 481 32.04 0.64 -25.11
CA LYS A 481 30.62 0.25 -25.08
C LYS A 481 29.72 1.49 -25.01
N SER A 482 28.63 1.48 -25.76
CA SER A 482 27.66 2.57 -25.81
C SER A 482 26.27 2.06 -25.45
N ASN A 483 25.67 2.63 -24.41
CA ASN A 483 24.34 2.27 -23.92
C ASN A 483 23.49 3.53 -23.74
N LYS A 484 22.17 3.38 -23.73
CA LYS A 484 21.26 4.46 -23.38
C LYS A 484 21.51 4.91 -21.94
N TYR A 485 21.69 6.21 -21.71
CA TYR A 485 21.86 6.74 -20.36
C TYR A 485 20.51 6.79 -19.65
N THR A 486 20.33 5.90 -18.68
CA THR A 486 19.11 5.82 -17.85
C THR A 486 19.29 6.50 -16.50
N GLY A 487 20.43 7.18 -16.31
CA GLY A 487 20.78 7.82 -15.04
C GLY A 487 21.89 7.11 -14.25
N SER A 488 22.37 7.72 -13.17
CA SER A 488 23.37 7.19 -12.23
C SER A 488 22.79 6.43 -11.01
N PRO A 489 23.36 5.28 -10.58
CA PRO A 489 24.38 4.52 -11.28
C PRO A 489 23.86 3.93 -12.58
N PHE A 490 24.69 3.89 -13.62
CA PHE A 490 24.43 3.09 -14.81
C PHE A 490 25.44 1.96 -14.91
N ASN A 491 24.98 0.81 -15.38
CA ASN A 491 25.80 -0.40 -15.52
C ASN A 491 26.18 -0.61 -16.98
N ILE A 492 27.44 -0.98 -17.21
CA ILE A 492 27.93 -1.37 -18.53
C ILE A 492 28.72 -2.68 -18.42
N LEU A 493 28.42 -3.60 -19.34
CA LEU A 493 29.05 -4.92 -19.41
C LEU A 493 30.16 -4.92 -20.47
N PHE A 494 31.34 -5.39 -20.08
CA PHE A 494 32.49 -5.60 -20.93
C PHE A 494 32.86 -7.09 -20.98
N VAL A 495 33.46 -7.53 -22.08
CA VAL A 495 34.05 -8.88 -22.17
C VAL A 495 35.55 -8.70 -22.28
N VAL A 496 36.28 -9.07 -21.23
CA VAL A 496 37.72 -8.86 -21.10
C VAL A 496 38.37 -10.22 -20.91
N ASN A 497 39.28 -10.61 -21.82
CA ASN A 497 39.97 -11.90 -21.78
C ASN A 497 39.04 -13.13 -21.64
N GLY A 498 37.81 -13.05 -22.17
CA GLY A 498 36.82 -14.13 -22.12
C GLY A 498 35.89 -14.13 -20.89
N SER A 499 36.11 -13.24 -19.93
CA SER A 499 35.24 -13.03 -18.76
C SER A 499 34.33 -11.81 -18.96
N THR A 500 33.11 -11.87 -18.43
CA THR A 500 32.18 -10.74 -18.43
C THR A 500 32.37 -9.91 -17.16
N GLU A 501 32.80 -8.67 -17.35
CA GLU A 501 33.03 -7.67 -16.30
C GLU A 501 31.88 -6.66 -16.29
N SER A 502 31.40 -6.26 -15.11
CA SER A 502 30.25 -5.34 -14.96
C SER A 502 30.66 -4.11 -14.14
N LEU A 503 30.67 -2.95 -14.80
CA LEU A 503 31.01 -1.68 -14.18
C LEU A 503 29.76 -0.86 -13.86
N ALA A 504 29.54 -0.56 -12.58
CA ALA A 504 28.54 0.38 -12.11
C ALA A 504 29.17 1.76 -11.93
N ILE A 505 28.74 2.75 -12.71
CA ILE A 505 29.39 4.07 -12.80
C ILE A 505 28.48 5.15 -12.23
N SER A 506 29.01 5.95 -11.29
CA SER A 506 28.29 7.04 -10.62
C SER A 506 29.14 8.31 -10.51
N PRO A 507 28.70 9.48 -10.99
CA PRO A 507 29.35 10.75 -10.66
C PRO A 507 29.14 11.09 -9.18
N GLN A 508 30.20 11.55 -8.54
CA GLN A 508 30.22 12.03 -7.16
C GLN A 508 30.95 13.39 -7.11
N GLY A 509 30.24 14.47 -7.41
CA GLY A 509 30.83 15.81 -7.49
C GLY A 509 31.78 15.94 -8.69
N THR A 510 33.07 16.19 -8.43
CA THR A 510 34.12 16.24 -9.46
C THR A 510 34.81 14.90 -9.71
N GLN A 511 34.38 13.84 -9.03
CA GLN A 511 34.91 12.49 -9.12
C GLN A 511 33.91 11.52 -9.74
N LEU A 512 34.41 10.40 -10.24
CA LEU A 512 33.64 9.28 -10.73
C LEU A 512 33.89 8.07 -9.84
N THR A 513 32.84 7.53 -9.21
CA THR A 513 32.90 6.24 -8.54
C THR A 513 32.60 5.14 -9.54
N VAL A 514 33.51 4.19 -9.69
CA VAL A 514 33.35 3.01 -10.55
C VAL A 514 33.42 1.79 -9.66
N VAL A 515 32.34 1.02 -9.60
CA VAL A 515 32.30 -0.25 -8.88
C VAL A 515 32.37 -1.37 -9.90
N ASP A 516 33.46 -2.12 -9.90
CA ASP A 516 33.58 -3.36 -10.64
C ASP A 516 32.97 -4.50 -9.83
N THR A 517 32.00 -5.17 -10.42
CA THR A 517 31.22 -6.26 -9.81
C THR A 517 31.51 -7.60 -10.49
N SER A 518 32.69 -7.75 -11.08
CA SER A 518 33.01 -8.95 -11.86
C SER A 518 33.04 -10.24 -11.07
N SER A 519 32.64 -11.31 -11.76
CA SER A 519 32.47 -12.65 -11.19
C SER A 519 33.78 -13.32 -10.75
N THR A 520 34.93 -12.81 -11.19
CA THR A 520 36.23 -13.47 -11.06
C THR A 520 37.12 -12.93 -9.96
N ASN A 521 36.96 -11.68 -9.52
CA ASN A 521 37.84 -11.05 -8.50
C ASN A 521 37.10 -10.42 -7.30
N GLY A 522 35.76 -10.48 -7.26
CA GLY A 522 34.97 -9.84 -6.21
C GLY A 522 34.72 -8.36 -6.48
N THR A 523 34.04 -7.69 -5.56
CA THR A 523 33.64 -6.28 -5.75
C THR A 523 34.78 -5.32 -5.42
N HIS A 524 35.23 -4.54 -6.40
CA HIS A 524 36.24 -3.51 -6.23
C HIS A 524 35.67 -2.12 -6.55
N THR A 525 36.02 -1.13 -5.74
CA THR A 525 35.58 0.26 -5.94
C THR A 525 36.77 1.14 -6.28
N TYR A 526 36.66 1.86 -7.39
CA TYR A 526 37.64 2.83 -7.86
C TYR A 526 37.06 4.24 -7.81
N LEU A 527 37.89 5.20 -7.42
CA LEU A 527 37.58 6.62 -7.51
C LEU A 527 38.45 7.21 -8.61
N LEU A 528 37.85 7.85 -9.59
CA LEU A 528 38.56 8.50 -10.68
C LEU A 528 38.34 10.01 -10.61
N ASP A 529 39.42 10.76 -10.74
CA ASP A 529 39.42 12.21 -10.90
C ASP A 529 39.33 12.55 -12.39
N LYS A 530 38.77 13.73 -12.70
CA LYS A 530 38.76 14.24 -14.07
C LYS A 530 40.20 14.64 -14.46
N GLY A 531 40.72 13.99 -15.50
CA GLY A 531 42.10 14.15 -15.99
C GLY A 531 42.32 15.32 -16.92
#